data_AF-A0A414HMS4-F1
#
_entry.id   AF-A0A414HMS4-F1
#
_cell.length_a   1.000
_cell.length_b   1.000
_cell.length_c   1.000
_cell.angle_alpha   90.00
_cell.angle_beta   90.00
_cell.angle_gamma   90.00
#
_symmetry.space_group_name_H-M   'P 1'
#
loop_
_entity.id
_entity.type
_entity.pdbx_description
1 polymer ?
#
loop_
_entity_poly.entity_id
_entity_poly.type
_entity_poly.pdbx_seq_one_letter_code
_entity_poly.pdbx_strand_id
1 'polypeptide(L)'
;MEKNTDKVQKGNSQTNEKHTVGQSVKLSISNEGLEYYRNRIQQSGQEKYDDVVQRKELLASKKISDIDYSYEIQKKAAQQNQNVDTGKSALNITDKANNYVKAYAELYDEIVKGYENGTREIYVADENGPRKLTKDEELSNLDAAYKKTVDDFVTMETTNQHARGIIGEEMNKISKITTRSTLAS
;
A
#
# COMPACT_ATOMS: atom_id res chain seq x y z
N MET A 1 -13.53 55.00 -84.03
CA MET A 1 -14.00 54.96 -82.62
C MET A 1 -14.22 53.52 -82.26
N GLU A 2 -13.26 52.95 -81.56
CA GLU A 2 -13.23 51.55 -81.15
C GLU A 2 -13.96 51.43 -79.81
N LYS A 3 -14.87 50.47 -79.70
CA LYS A 3 -15.62 50.19 -78.46
C LYS A 3 -15.29 48.78 -78.00
N ASN A 4 -14.86 48.69 -76.76
CA ASN A 4 -14.81 47.48 -75.97
C ASN A 4 -15.33 47.85 -74.57
N THR A 5 -16.19 47.04 -73.98
CA THR A 5 -15.86 46.19 -72.82
C THR A 5 -17.10 45.64 -72.11
N ASP A 6 -16.89 44.44 -71.56
CA ASP A 6 -17.28 44.01 -70.21
C ASP A 6 -18.44 43.01 -69.96
N LYS A 7 -18.03 41.93 -69.25
CA LYS A 7 -18.69 41.19 -68.15
C LYS A 7 -19.86 40.25 -68.49
N VAL A 8 -20.17 39.14 -67.78
CA VAL A 8 -19.55 38.25 -66.76
C VAL A 8 -20.52 37.05 -66.60
N GLN A 9 -19.98 35.85 -66.31
CA GLN A 9 -20.57 34.64 -65.68
C GLN A 9 -21.91 34.05 -66.17
N LYS A 10 -21.89 32.75 -66.56
CA LYS A 10 -22.23 31.59 -65.70
C LYS A 10 -22.35 30.31 -66.57
N GLY A 11 -21.72 29.21 -66.18
CA GLY A 11 -22.04 27.88 -66.73
C GLY A 11 -20.88 26.88 -66.80
N ASN A 12 -20.85 25.98 -65.81
CA ASN A 12 -20.26 24.64 -65.72
C ASN A 12 -19.50 24.04 -66.92
N SER A 13 -18.35 23.41 -66.65
CA SER A 13 -18.22 21.94 -66.76
C SER A 13 -16.90 21.39 -66.20
N GLN A 14 -17.07 20.45 -65.26
CA GLN A 14 -16.25 19.28 -64.90
C GLN A 14 -14.72 19.33 -65.10
N THR A 15 -13.99 19.24 -63.99
CA THR A 15 -12.62 18.70 -63.97
C THR A 15 -12.49 17.57 -62.95
N ASN A 16 -11.90 16.49 -63.43
CA ASN A 16 -11.59 15.20 -62.83
C ASN A 16 -11.04 15.21 -61.40
N GLU A 17 -11.58 14.33 -60.55
CA GLU A 17 -10.81 13.66 -59.49
C GLU A 17 -11.12 12.16 -59.49
N LYS A 18 -10.13 11.33 -59.82
CA LYS A 18 -10.20 9.86 -59.67
C LYS A 18 -9.98 9.52 -58.20
N HIS A 19 -11.04 9.17 -57.48
CA HIS A 19 -10.92 8.49 -56.19
C HIS A 19 -10.86 6.97 -56.44
N THR A 20 -9.69 6.34 -56.26
CA THR A 20 -9.63 4.88 -56.08
C THR A 20 -10.17 4.56 -54.70
N VAL A 21 -11.42 4.10 -54.65
CA VAL A 21 -12.03 3.54 -53.43
C VAL A 21 -11.34 2.20 -53.16
N GLY A 22 -10.52 2.15 -52.10
CA GLY A 22 -9.92 0.91 -51.64
C GLY A 22 -11.00 -0.10 -51.27
N GLN A 23 -11.03 -1.23 -52.00
CA GLN A 23 -11.98 -2.31 -51.79
C GLN A 23 -11.67 -2.97 -50.43
N SER A 24 -12.59 -2.86 -49.46
CA SER A 24 -12.39 -3.47 -48.13
C SER A 24 -12.57 -4.99 -48.22
N VAL A 25 -11.53 -5.72 -47.83
CA VAL A 25 -11.56 -7.18 -47.76
C VAL A 25 -12.18 -7.60 -46.43
N LYS A 26 -13.34 -8.26 -46.46
CA LYS A 26 -13.99 -8.80 -45.27
C LYS A 26 -13.36 -10.16 -44.93
N LEU A 27 -12.54 -10.19 -43.89
CA LEU A 27 -12.01 -11.44 -43.33
C LEU A 27 -13.06 -12.06 -42.39
N SER A 28 -13.23 -13.37 -42.47
CA SER A 28 -14.07 -14.16 -41.55
C SER A 28 -13.29 -15.36 -41.05
N ILE A 29 -13.46 -15.70 -39.78
CA ILE A 29 -12.81 -16.85 -39.15
C ILE A 29 -13.76 -18.04 -39.26
N SER A 30 -13.24 -19.21 -39.59
CA SER A 30 -14.05 -20.43 -39.65
C SER A 30 -14.53 -20.84 -38.24
N ASN A 31 -15.69 -21.50 -38.18
CA ASN A 31 -16.19 -22.03 -36.91
C ASN A 31 -15.19 -23.01 -36.26
N GLU A 32 -14.50 -23.82 -37.06
CA GLU A 32 -13.44 -24.71 -36.59
C GLU A 32 -12.26 -23.93 -35.98
N GLY A 33 -11.84 -22.83 -36.61
CA GLY A 33 -10.80 -21.96 -36.07
C GLY A 33 -11.21 -21.28 -34.76
N LEU A 34 -12.48 -20.92 -34.61
CA LEU A 34 -13.03 -20.39 -33.36
C LEU A 34 -13.06 -21.45 -32.25
N GLU A 35 -13.49 -22.68 -32.57
CA GLU A 35 -13.50 -23.78 -31.60
C GLU A 35 -12.09 -24.19 -31.16
N TYR A 36 -11.15 -24.24 -32.11
CA TYR A 36 -9.73 -24.49 -31.80
C TYR A 36 -9.18 -23.42 -30.84
N TYR A 37 -9.49 -22.15 -31.07
CA TYR A 37 -9.08 -21.06 -30.19
C TYR A 37 -9.71 -21.16 -28.80
N ARG A 38 -11.00 -21.50 -28.71
CA ARG A 38 -11.70 -21.73 -27.43
C ARG A 38 -11.06 -22.87 -26.63
N ASN A 39 -10.85 -24.02 -27.26
CA ASN A 39 -10.23 -25.19 -26.62
C ASN A 39 -8.80 -24.89 -26.16
N ARG A 40 -8.02 -24.14 -26.94
CA ARG A 40 -6.66 -23.76 -26.56
C ARG A 40 -6.63 -22.88 -25.31
N ILE A 41 -7.55 -21.91 -25.20
CA ILE A 41 -7.69 -21.07 -24.00
C ILE A 41 -8.07 -21.93 -22.78
N GLN A 42 -9.07 -22.80 -22.93
CA GLN A 42 -9.54 -23.67 -21.85
C GLN A 42 -8.48 -24.68 -21.38
N GLN A 43 -7.66 -25.21 -22.29
CA GLN A 43 -6.58 -26.16 -21.96
C GLN A 43 -5.33 -25.49 -21.39
N SER A 44 -5.09 -24.21 -21.69
CA SER A 44 -3.87 -23.49 -21.29
C SER A 44 -3.80 -23.12 -19.79
N GLY A 45 -4.79 -23.52 -18.98
CA GLY A 45 -4.79 -23.26 -17.54
C GLY A 45 -4.91 -21.77 -17.19
N GLN A 46 -5.41 -20.94 -18.10
CA GLN A 46 -5.70 -19.54 -17.79
C GLN A 46 -6.72 -19.47 -16.65
N GLU A 47 -6.49 -18.57 -15.68
CA GLU A 47 -7.43 -18.28 -14.60
C GLU A 47 -8.84 -18.11 -15.18
N LYS A 48 -9.85 -18.73 -14.56
CA LYS A 48 -11.22 -18.58 -15.02
C LYS A 48 -11.64 -17.12 -14.91
N TYR A 49 -12.46 -16.67 -15.84
CA TYR A 49 -12.96 -15.29 -15.85
C TYR A 49 -13.62 -14.92 -14.51
N ASP A 50 -14.40 -15.82 -13.93
CA ASP A 50 -15.06 -15.62 -12.64
C ASP A 50 -14.05 -15.42 -11.50
N ASP A 51 -12.94 -16.16 -11.50
CA ASP A 51 -11.88 -16.03 -10.50
C ASP A 51 -11.16 -14.66 -10.64
N VAL A 52 -10.93 -14.22 -11.88
CA VAL A 52 -10.35 -12.89 -12.17
C VAL A 52 -11.28 -11.76 -11.72
N VAL A 53 -12.58 -11.91 -11.96
CA VAL A 53 -13.60 -10.95 -11.52
C VAL A 53 -13.67 -10.90 -9.99
N GLN A 54 -13.74 -12.05 -9.33
CA GLN A 54 -13.76 -12.14 -7.87
C GLN A 54 -12.51 -11.55 -7.24
N ARG A 55 -11.31 -11.85 -7.78
CA ARG A 55 -10.05 -11.24 -7.33
C ARG A 55 -10.07 -9.72 -7.50
N LYS A 56 -10.57 -9.20 -8.62
CA LYS A 56 -10.72 -7.75 -8.85
C LYS A 56 -11.67 -7.11 -7.83
N GLU A 57 -12.80 -7.74 -7.53
CA GLU A 57 -13.75 -7.25 -6.51
C GLU A 57 -13.14 -7.27 -5.11
N LEU A 58 -12.41 -8.32 -4.75
CA LEU A 58 -11.71 -8.43 -3.46
C LEU A 58 -10.58 -7.41 -3.31
N LEU A 59 -9.84 -7.11 -4.39
CA LEU A 59 -8.83 -6.06 -4.42
C LEU A 59 -9.48 -4.66 -4.30
N ALA A 60 -10.55 -4.41 -5.06
CA ALA A 60 -11.28 -3.14 -5.03
C ALA A 60 -11.93 -2.86 -3.67
N SER A 61 -12.39 -3.91 -2.97
CA SER A 61 -12.97 -3.82 -1.64
C SER A 61 -11.93 -3.78 -0.50
N LYS A 62 -10.62 -3.77 -0.81
CA LYS A 62 -9.51 -3.91 0.16
C LYS A 62 -9.62 -5.17 1.05
N LYS A 63 -10.41 -6.16 0.63
CA LYS A 63 -10.55 -7.43 1.36
C LYS A 63 -9.31 -8.32 1.15
N ILE A 64 -8.69 -8.26 -0.03
CA ILE A 64 -7.30 -8.72 -0.18
C ILE A 64 -6.41 -7.61 0.39
N SER A 65 -5.74 -7.90 1.50
CA SER A 65 -4.96 -6.91 2.22
C SER A 65 -3.62 -7.48 2.66
N ASP A 66 -2.54 -6.85 2.22
CA ASP A 66 -1.23 -6.94 2.86
C ASP A 66 -1.27 -6.09 4.14
N ILE A 67 -1.95 -6.59 5.19
CA ILE A 67 -1.93 -5.90 6.48
C ILE A 67 -0.51 -6.03 7.05
N ASP A 68 0.23 -4.93 7.01
CA ASP A 68 1.44 -4.78 7.80
C ASP A 68 1.07 -4.45 9.24
N TYR A 69 0.98 -5.50 10.07
CA TYR A 69 0.71 -5.35 11.49
C TYR A 69 1.80 -4.57 12.23
N SER A 70 3.04 -4.53 11.74
CA SER A 70 4.09 -3.72 12.37
C SER A 70 3.76 -2.24 12.23
N TYR A 71 3.25 -1.84 11.06
CA TYR A 71 2.78 -0.48 10.82
C TYR A 71 1.53 -0.15 11.64
N GLU A 72 0.51 -1.03 11.66
CA GLU A 72 -0.72 -0.77 12.41
C GLU A 72 -0.48 -0.67 13.93
N ILE A 73 0.40 -1.50 14.49
CA ILE A 73 0.83 -1.40 15.89
C ILE A 73 1.48 -0.04 16.16
N GLN A 74 2.43 0.39 15.34
CA GLN A 74 3.13 1.67 15.51
C GLN A 74 2.18 2.87 15.39
N LYS A 75 1.30 2.85 14.38
CA LYS A 75 0.29 3.87 14.16
C LYS A 75 -0.66 4.00 15.34
N LYS A 76 -1.17 2.87 15.85
CA LYS A 76 -2.10 2.85 16.99
C LYS A 76 -1.40 3.26 18.28
N ALA A 77 -0.17 2.81 18.52
CA ALA A 77 0.65 3.27 19.64
C ALA A 77 0.92 4.78 19.59
N ALA A 78 1.17 5.33 18.38
CA ALA A 78 1.36 6.77 18.19
C ALA A 78 0.08 7.58 18.45
N GLN A 79 -1.10 7.05 18.14
CA GLN A 79 -2.37 7.69 18.45
C GLN A 79 -2.60 7.81 19.97
N GLN A 80 -2.12 6.85 20.76
CA GLN A 80 -2.18 6.93 22.23
C GLN A 80 -1.34 8.09 22.78
N ASN A 81 -0.34 8.56 22.03
CA ASN A 81 0.50 9.71 22.41
C ASN A 81 -0.27 11.05 22.34
N GLN A 82 -1.33 11.15 21.52
CA GLN A 82 -2.08 12.40 21.33
C GLN A 82 -3.09 12.69 22.44
N ASN A 83 -3.38 11.71 23.30
CA ASN A 83 -4.28 11.86 24.45
C ASN A 83 -3.56 12.27 25.75
N VAL A 84 -2.26 12.58 25.67
CA VAL A 84 -1.47 13.07 26.82
C VAL A 84 -1.52 14.59 26.82
N ASP A 85 -2.62 15.16 27.32
CA ASP A 85 -2.66 16.57 27.69
C ASP A 85 -1.69 16.78 28.86
N THR A 86 -0.49 17.29 28.62
CA THR A 86 0.39 17.86 29.67
C THR A 86 1.67 18.40 29.04
N GLY A 87 2.17 19.54 29.52
CA GLY A 87 3.47 20.13 29.14
C GLY A 87 4.71 19.30 29.50
N LYS A 88 4.73 18.00 29.21
CA LYS A 88 5.90 17.10 29.28
C LYS A 88 6.50 16.95 27.89
N SER A 89 7.78 17.30 27.76
CA SER A 89 8.50 17.46 26.50
C SER A 89 8.92 16.15 25.79
N ALA A 90 8.68 14.98 26.39
CA ALA A 90 8.83 13.67 25.74
C ALA A 90 8.15 12.57 26.57
N LEU A 91 7.57 11.57 25.90
CA LEU A 91 7.10 10.35 26.58
C LEU A 91 8.27 9.59 27.18
N ASN A 92 8.11 9.14 28.44
CA ASN A 92 9.08 8.25 29.06
C ASN A 92 9.06 6.87 28.36
N ILE A 93 10.15 6.13 28.46
CA ILE A 93 10.34 4.78 27.91
C ILE A 93 9.19 3.86 28.34
N THR A 94 8.79 3.94 29.61
CA THR A 94 7.67 3.16 30.17
C THR A 94 6.34 3.49 29.48
N ASP A 95 6.08 4.78 29.22
CA ASP A 95 4.85 5.20 28.54
C ASP A 95 4.82 4.68 27.09
N LYS A 96 5.96 4.76 26.39
CA LYS A 96 6.08 4.22 25.04
C LYS A 96 5.85 2.71 25.01
N ALA A 97 6.46 1.96 25.93
CA ALA A 97 6.27 0.52 26.04
C ALA A 97 4.81 0.16 26.31
N ASN A 98 4.15 0.86 27.24
CA ASN A 98 2.73 0.68 27.53
C ASN A 98 1.84 0.96 26.31
N ASN A 99 2.20 1.95 25.49
CA ASN A 99 1.44 2.28 24.28
C ASN A 99 1.51 1.15 23.23
N TYR A 100 2.66 0.46 23.10
CA TYR A 100 2.75 -0.72 22.24
C TYR A 100 1.91 -1.89 22.77
N VAL A 101 1.92 -2.15 24.07
CA VAL A 101 1.07 -3.19 24.70
C VAL A 101 -0.41 -2.88 24.46
N LYS A 102 -0.82 -1.63 24.66
CA LYS A 102 -2.20 -1.19 24.44
C LYS A 102 -2.61 -1.31 22.97
N ALA A 103 -1.73 -0.90 22.05
CA ALA A 103 -1.97 -1.03 20.61
C ALA A 103 -2.20 -2.49 20.19
N TYR A 104 -1.36 -3.40 20.69
CA TYR A 104 -1.52 -4.84 20.47
C TYR A 104 -2.87 -5.35 20.99
N ALA A 105 -3.21 -5.04 22.25
CA ALA A 105 -4.46 -5.48 22.85
C ALA A 105 -5.70 -4.99 22.08
N GLU A 106 -5.71 -3.72 21.66
CA GLU A 106 -6.83 -3.17 20.89
C GLU A 106 -6.96 -3.82 19.50
N LEU A 107 -5.84 -4.12 18.82
CA LEU A 107 -5.85 -4.81 17.52
C LEU A 107 -6.32 -6.27 17.68
N TYR A 108 -5.85 -6.95 18.72
CA TYR A 108 -6.28 -8.30 19.06
C TYR A 108 -7.80 -8.36 19.24
N ASP A 109 -8.34 -7.46 20.08
CA ASP A 109 -9.78 -7.36 20.33
C ASP A 109 -10.57 -7.05 19.05
N GLU A 110 -10.07 -6.17 18.20
CA GLU A 110 -10.71 -5.82 16.92
C GLU A 110 -10.78 -7.03 15.98
N ILE A 111 -9.69 -7.79 15.86
CA ILE A 111 -9.63 -8.99 15.04
C ILE A 111 -10.61 -10.04 15.58
N VAL A 112 -10.51 -10.37 16.87
CA VAL A 112 -11.36 -11.39 17.51
C VAL A 112 -12.84 -11.05 17.35
N LYS A 113 -13.25 -9.83 17.73
CA LYS A 113 -14.64 -9.38 17.61
C LYS A 113 -15.10 -9.36 16.16
N GLY A 114 -14.22 -8.96 15.24
CA GLY A 114 -14.50 -8.92 13.81
C GLY A 114 -14.77 -10.31 13.23
N TYR A 115 -14.07 -11.35 13.67
CA TYR A 115 -14.37 -12.72 13.25
C TYR A 115 -15.64 -13.26 13.92
N GLU A 116 -15.85 -12.97 15.20
CA GLU A 116 -17.04 -13.41 15.96
C GLU A 116 -18.34 -12.82 15.41
N ASN A 117 -18.32 -11.54 15.01
CA ASN A 117 -19.49 -10.87 14.42
C ASN A 117 -19.59 -11.04 12.89
N GLY A 118 -18.64 -11.73 12.26
CA GLY A 118 -18.61 -11.98 10.82
C GLY A 118 -18.25 -10.78 9.93
N THR A 119 -17.83 -9.66 10.51
CA THR A 119 -17.45 -8.43 9.75
C THR A 119 -16.00 -8.44 9.29
N ARG A 120 -15.15 -9.31 9.83
CA ARG A 120 -13.76 -9.49 9.41
C ARG A 120 -13.69 -10.49 8.27
N GLU A 121 -13.24 -10.00 7.13
CA GLU A 121 -13.09 -10.81 5.93
C GLU A 121 -11.84 -10.38 5.17
N ILE A 122 -10.72 -11.00 5.52
CA ILE A 122 -9.42 -10.73 4.91
C ILE A 122 -9.03 -11.90 4.03
N TYR A 123 -8.43 -11.59 2.90
CA TYR A 123 -7.95 -12.54 1.91
C TYR A 123 -6.47 -12.34 1.66
N VAL A 124 -5.76 -13.44 1.43
CA VAL A 124 -4.37 -13.47 1.02
C VAL A 124 -4.28 -14.13 -0.35
N ALA A 125 -3.38 -13.63 -1.20
CA ALA A 125 -3.08 -14.28 -2.47
C ALA A 125 -2.26 -15.55 -2.20
N ASP A 126 -2.81 -16.71 -2.58
CA ASP A 126 -2.10 -17.98 -2.59
C ASP A 126 -1.90 -18.49 -4.03
N GLU A 127 -1.20 -19.63 -4.16
CA GLU A 127 -0.90 -20.27 -5.45
C GLU A 127 -2.15 -20.72 -6.23
N ASN A 128 -3.27 -20.94 -5.54
CA ASN A 128 -4.54 -21.40 -6.08
C ASN A 128 -5.61 -20.28 -6.20
N GLY A 129 -5.31 -19.07 -5.74
CA GLY A 129 -6.25 -17.95 -5.76
C GLY A 129 -6.24 -17.13 -4.47
N PRO A 130 -7.10 -16.11 -4.34
CA PRO A 130 -7.32 -15.47 -3.07
C PRO A 130 -8.02 -16.43 -2.12
N ARG A 131 -7.39 -16.79 -1.00
CA ARG A 131 -8.06 -17.53 0.08
C ARG A 131 -8.34 -16.64 1.26
N LYS A 132 -9.42 -16.94 1.99
CA LYS A 132 -9.75 -16.25 3.23
C LYS A 132 -8.70 -16.59 4.30
N LEU A 133 -8.21 -15.57 4.98
CA LEU A 133 -7.33 -15.72 6.14
C LEU A 133 -8.17 -16.22 7.32
N THR A 134 -7.64 -17.15 8.08
CA THR A 134 -8.29 -17.60 9.31
C THR A 134 -7.96 -16.66 10.47
N LYS A 135 -8.81 -16.65 11.49
CA LYS A 135 -8.59 -15.87 12.71
C LYS A 135 -7.22 -16.16 13.32
N ASP A 136 -6.85 -17.44 13.42
CA ASP A 136 -5.61 -17.86 14.07
C ASP A 136 -4.38 -17.46 13.25
N GLU A 137 -4.45 -17.52 11.91
CA GLU A 137 -3.38 -17.02 11.04
C GLU A 137 -3.21 -15.50 11.17
N GLU A 138 -4.30 -14.76 11.20
CA GLU A 138 -4.27 -13.31 11.34
C GLU A 138 -3.71 -12.87 12.70
N LEU A 139 -4.11 -13.55 13.78
CA LEU A 139 -3.56 -13.35 15.12
C LEU A 139 -2.08 -13.73 15.20
N SER A 140 -1.66 -14.83 14.56
CA SER A 140 -0.25 -15.21 14.49
C SER A 140 0.60 -14.15 13.78
N ASN A 141 0.05 -13.50 12.73
CA ASN A 141 0.74 -12.41 12.05
C ASN A 141 0.85 -11.16 12.96
N LEU A 142 -0.20 -10.85 13.72
CA LEU A 142 -0.18 -9.77 14.72
C LEU A 142 0.88 -10.06 15.81
N ASP A 143 0.92 -11.28 16.34
CA ASP A 143 1.87 -11.69 17.39
C ASP A 143 3.31 -11.60 16.91
N ALA A 144 3.59 -12.09 15.69
CA ALA A 144 4.91 -12.01 15.09
C ALA A 144 5.36 -10.56 14.89
N ALA A 145 4.47 -9.70 14.39
CA ALA A 145 4.74 -8.28 14.21
C ALA A 145 4.96 -7.55 15.54
N TYR A 146 4.17 -7.86 16.56
CA TYR A 146 4.32 -7.29 17.90
C TYR A 146 5.65 -7.66 18.52
N LYS A 147 5.99 -8.96 18.52
CA LYS A 147 7.27 -9.44 19.04
C LYS A 147 8.45 -8.72 18.37
N LYS A 148 8.44 -8.65 17.04
CA LYS A 148 9.48 -7.93 16.28
C LYS A 148 9.55 -6.46 16.68
N THR A 149 8.41 -5.78 16.79
CA THR A 149 8.34 -4.36 17.17
C THR A 149 8.92 -4.11 18.57
N VAL A 150 8.62 -4.98 19.53
CA VAL A 150 9.15 -4.90 20.89
C VAL A 150 10.64 -5.19 20.93
N ASP A 151 11.11 -6.22 20.21
CA ASP A 151 12.54 -6.56 20.11
C ASP A 151 13.36 -5.40 19.50
N ASP A 152 12.85 -4.79 18.43
CA ASP A 152 13.44 -3.61 17.79
C ASP A 152 13.49 -2.41 18.77
N PHE A 153 12.41 -2.18 19.52
CA PHE A 153 12.34 -1.12 20.54
C PHE A 153 13.36 -1.33 21.67
N VAL A 154 13.46 -2.54 22.20
CA VAL A 154 14.42 -2.89 23.27
C VAL A 154 15.85 -2.70 22.78
N THR A 155 16.15 -3.13 21.56
CA THR A 155 17.48 -2.96 20.94
C THR A 155 17.85 -1.48 20.82
N MET A 156 16.91 -0.67 20.32
CA MET A 156 17.10 0.76 20.17
C MET A 156 17.30 1.44 21.54
N GLU A 157 16.47 1.12 22.54
CA GLU A 157 16.59 1.75 23.86
C GLU A 157 17.86 1.32 24.60
N THR A 158 18.30 0.07 24.43
CA THR A 158 19.58 -0.40 24.99
C THR A 158 20.75 0.42 24.42
N THR A 159 20.74 0.67 23.11
CA THR A 159 21.74 1.51 22.45
C THR A 159 21.69 2.95 22.96
N ASN A 160 20.49 3.51 23.11
CA ASN A 160 20.30 4.86 23.65
C ASN A 160 20.78 4.99 25.10
N GLN A 161 20.51 4.00 25.94
CA GLN A 161 20.98 3.96 27.33
C GLN A 161 22.52 3.88 27.39
N HIS A 162 23.14 3.06 26.54
CA HIS A 162 24.59 2.99 26.46
C HIS A 162 25.22 4.34 26.06
N ALA A 163 24.66 5.01 25.05
CA ALA A 163 25.11 6.33 24.62
C ALA A 163 24.96 7.39 25.74
N ARG A 164 23.84 7.39 26.46
CA ARG A 164 23.64 8.27 27.63
C ARG A 164 24.67 8.01 28.73
N GLY A 165 25.05 6.76 28.94
CA GLY A 165 26.11 6.37 29.89
C GLY A 165 27.46 7.00 29.54
N ILE A 166 27.93 6.80 28.30
CA ILE A 166 29.20 7.37 27.81
C ILE A 166 29.20 8.89 27.94
N ILE A 167 28.14 9.55 27.47
CA ILE A 167 28.02 11.01 27.54
C ILE A 167 28.05 11.47 29.01
N GLY A 168 27.36 10.77 29.91
CA GLY A 168 27.35 11.09 31.34
C GLY A 168 28.73 10.98 31.98
N GLU A 169 29.51 9.96 31.63
CA GLU A 169 30.90 9.81 32.08
C GLU A 169 31.80 10.95 31.58
N GLU A 170 31.71 11.30 30.30
CA GLU A 170 32.46 12.41 29.73
C GLU A 170 32.06 13.77 30.34
N MET A 171 30.76 14.01 30.53
CA MET A 171 30.29 15.21 31.22
C MET A 171 30.83 15.32 32.64
N ASN A 172 30.92 14.21 33.38
CA ASN A 172 31.49 14.18 34.73
C ASN A 172 33.00 14.52 34.71
N LYS A 173 33.75 14.00 33.74
CA LYS A 173 35.17 14.36 33.54
C LYS A 173 35.32 15.86 33.28
N ILE A 174 34.52 16.42 32.37
CA ILE A 174 34.53 17.86 32.04
C ILE A 174 34.22 18.69 33.29
N SER A 175 33.17 18.34 34.03
CA SER A 175 32.76 19.04 35.25
C SER A 175 33.90 19.12 36.28
N LYS A 176 34.63 18.01 36.51
CA LYS A 176 35.78 17.98 37.42
C LYS A 176 36.94 18.88 36.98
N ILE A 177 37.17 19.01 35.68
CA ILE A 177 38.19 19.92 35.14
C ILE A 177 37.77 21.37 35.40
N THR A 178 36.52 21.71 35.05
CA THR A 178 35.96 23.05 35.26
C THR A 178 36.05 23.49 36.72
N THR A 179 35.72 22.61 37.68
CA THR A 179 35.81 22.91 39.12
C THR A 179 37.25 23.11 39.61
N ARG A 180 38.22 22.38 39.06
CA ARG A 180 39.64 22.58 39.41
C ARG A 180 40.19 23.90 38.87
N SER A 181 39.78 24.30 37.67
CA SER A 181 40.18 25.58 37.08
C SER A 181 39.63 26.79 37.84
N THR A 182 38.42 26.72 38.41
CA THR A 182 37.83 27.80 39.22
C THR A 182 38.40 27.91 40.63
N LEU A 183 38.94 26.83 41.21
CA LEU A 183 39.60 26.87 42.53
C LEU A 183 41.07 27.34 42.49
N ALA A 184 41.67 27.39 41.29
CA ALA A 184 43.07 27.78 41.08
C ALA A 184 43.24 29.22 40.57
N SER A 185 42.14 29.98 40.42
CA SER A 185 42.10 31.42 40.07
C SER A 185 41.74 32.24 41.30
#